data_AF-A0A7X3I8N1-F1
#
_entry.id   AF-A0A7X3I8N1-F1
#
_cell.length_a   1.000
_cell.length_b   1.000
_cell.length_c   1.000
_cell.angle_alpha   90.00
_cell.angle_beta   90.00
_cell.angle_gamma   90.00
#
_symmetry.space_group_name_H-M   'P 1'
#
loop_
_entity.id
_entity.type
_entity.pdbx_description
1 polymer ?
#
loop_
_entity_poly.entity_id
_entity_poly.type
_entity_poly.pdbx_seq_one_letter_code
_entity_poly.pdbx_strand_id
1 'polypeptide(L)'
;MRIGPPILAVGLVCAGLFTLFVPTWNLPMQGTQLGPNGPSLVQYAPTGSPLFQTRNGPPPANPPLIEDTRKATDAYKNVTVLTDLDAGAFMRLQQAITNWVAPQQGCDFCHAGADFASDEKPTKAAARDMIKMVRHLNADWTEHLGAAGVTCWSCHRGQPVPAEIWFSRPPHPQGAHMDKPENWNESGDSVRQFFPNAGYELYLLQETPGLAQSYTALPNGQVADQVVVKRLYEVMMQMSAGLGVNCTSCHNSRAFYDWGQSLPARWTGYSGLQMVRDLNRNVLLPLAVRMPQIRETADDPHTIVLPDRMRGPQEGNGFVLCGTCHYGLPKPADHAQELLTVFPGLKGPGREHAASAADQGGQP
;
A
#
# COMPACT_ATOMS: atom_id res chain seq x y z
N MET A 1 22.35 -55.32 22.08
CA MET A 1 23.26 -54.95 20.98
C MET A 1 24.18 -53.83 21.48
N ARG A 2 25.49 -54.07 21.60
CA ARG A 2 26.47 -53.02 21.95
C ARG A 2 26.74 -52.21 20.67
N ILE A 3 26.20 -51.01 20.60
CA ILE A 3 26.52 -50.07 19.52
C ILE A 3 28.00 -49.74 19.67
N GLY A 4 28.82 -50.13 18.68
CA GLY A 4 30.27 -49.95 18.77
C GLY A 4 30.68 -48.47 18.79
N PRO A 5 31.85 -48.14 19.38
CA PRO A 5 32.38 -46.78 19.43
C PRO A 5 32.41 -46.01 18.10
N PRO A 6 32.67 -46.62 16.92
CA PRO A 6 32.63 -45.86 15.65
C PRO A 6 31.23 -45.40 15.24
N ILE A 7 30.16 -46.13 15.60
CA ILE A 7 28.78 -45.73 15.28
C ILE A 7 28.35 -44.55 16.15
N LEU A 8 28.79 -44.52 17.40
CA LEU A 8 28.60 -43.38 18.31
C LEU A 8 29.31 -42.11 17.82
N ALA A 9 30.54 -42.24 17.32
CA ALA A 9 31.29 -41.12 16.77
C ALA A 9 30.63 -40.55 15.51
N VAL A 10 30.18 -41.40 14.58
CA VAL A 10 29.44 -40.96 13.38
C VAL A 10 28.13 -40.28 13.78
N GLY A 11 27.38 -40.84 14.73
CA GLY A 11 26.14 -40.24 15.23
C GLY A 11 26.35 -38.83 15.83
N LEU A 12 27.42 -38.63 16.59
CA LEU A 12 27.76 -37.32 17.17
C LEU A 12 28.16 -36.29 16.10
N VAL A 13 28.92 -36.69 15.09
CA VAL A 13 29.28 -35.82 13.96
C VAL A 13 28.04 -35.44 13.16
N CYS A 14 27.16 -36.40 12.85
CA CYS A 14 25.90 -36.12 12.16
C CYS A 14 24.98 -35.20 12.99
N ALA A 15 24.89 -35.39 14.30
CA ALA A 15 24.11 -34.51 15.18
C ALA A 15 24.71 -33.09 15.25
N GLY A 16 26.04 -32.96 15.34
CA GLY A 16 26.71 -31.65 15.32
C GLY A 16 26.51 -30.92 14.00
N LEU A 17 26.65 -31.62 12.87
CA LEU A 17 26.36 -31.08 11.55
C LEU A 17 24.87 -30.70 11.41
N PHE A 18 23.96 -31.52 11.94
CA PHE A 18 22.54 -31.19 11.96
C PHE A 18 22.29 -29.87 12.72
N THR A 19 22.90 -29.66 13.89
CA THR A 19 22.74 -28.40 14.63
C THR A 19 23.37 -27.18 13.95
N LEU A 20 24.41 -27.37 13.12
CA LEU A 20 25.09 -26.29 12.40
C LEU A 20 24.39 -25.90 11.09
N PHE A 21 23.78 -26.87 10.41
CA PHE A 21 23.17 -26.66 9.09
C PHE A 21 21.65 -26.60 9.10
N VAL A 22 20.99 -27.02 10.17
CA VAL A 22 19.54 -26.87 10.30
C VAL A 22 19.24 -25.46 10.80
N PRO A 23 18.39 -24.68 10.09
CA PRO A 23 18.02 -23.35 10.54
C PRO A 23 17.45 -23.43 11.96
N THR A 24 17.74 -22.42 12.79
CA THR A 24 17.21 -22.35 14.15
C THR A 24 15.70 -22.35 14.08
N TRP A 25 15.09 -23.49 14.41
CA TRP A 25 13.65 -23.60 14.53
C TRP A 25 13.23 -22.64 15.63
N ASN A 26 12.44 -21.62 15.29
CA ASN A 26 11.87 -20.70 16.26
C ASN A 26 10.75 -21.43 17.03
N LEU A 27 11.14 -22.34 17.92
CA LEU A 27 10.26 -23.07 18.81
C LEU A 27 10.32 -22.44 20.21
N PRO A 28 9.18 -22.26 20.88
CA PRO A 28 7.82 -22.58 20.44
C PRO A 28 7.24 -21.54 19.47
N MET A 29 6.59 -22.01 18.39
CA MET A 29 5.80 -21.13 17.51
C MET A 29 4.44 -20.85 18.15
N GLN A 30 4.08 -19.57 18.29
CA GLN A 30 2.76 -19.18 18.75
C GLN A 30 1.79 -19.15 17.56
N GLY A 31 0.67 -19.86 17.68
CA GLY A 31 -0.41 -19.86 16.70
C GLY A 31 -1.70 -19.34 17.33
N THR A 32 -2.43 -18.51 16.59
CA THR A 32 -3.77 -18.03 16.94
C THR A 32 -4.77 -18.70 16.03
N GLN A 33 -5.73 -19.41 16.61
CA GLN A 33 -6.82 -20.01 15.85
C GLN A 33 -7.86 -18.93 15.51
N LEU A 34 -8.20 -18.81 14.23
CA LEU A 34 -9.07 -17.75 13.70
C LEU A 34 -10.50 -18.23 13.39
N GLY A 35 -10.72 -19.55 13.31
CA GLY A 35 -12.01 -20.15 12.98
C GLY A 35 -12.37 -21.34 13.87
N PRO A 36 -13.44 -22.09 13.53
CA PRO A 36 -13.86 -23.25 14.31
C PRO A 36 -12.77 -24.33 14.38
N ASN A 37 -12.88 -25.23 15.36
CA ASN A 37 -11.96 -26.36 15.52
C ASN A 37 -12.06 -27.33 14.33
N GLY A 38 -10.93 -27.82 13.83
CA GLY A 38 -10.85 -28.87 12.81
C GLY A 38 -10.31 -28.42 11.45
N PRO A 39 -10.78 -27.31 10.84
CA PRO A 39 -10.28 -26.82 9.55
C PRO A 39 -8.88 -26.19 9.57
N SER A 40 -8.18 -26.18 10.71
CA SER A 40 -6.82 -25.64 10.86
C SER A 40 -6.63 -24.20 10.37
N LEU A 41 -7.64 -23.35 10.59
CA LEU A 41 -7.56 -21.91 10.31
C LEU A 41 -6.74 -21.24 11.40
N VAL A 42 -5.41 -21.29 11.26
CA VAL A 42 -4.45 -20.82 12.27
C VAL A 42 -3.48 -19.83 11.64
N GLN A 43 -3.36 -18.66 12.28
CA GLN A 43 -2.34 -17.67 11.97
C GLN A 43 -1.16 -17.84 12.93
N TYR A 44 0.03 -18.04 12.39
CA TYR A 44 1.25 -18.10 13.19
C TYR A 44 1.81 -16.70 13.40
N ALA A 45 2.36 -16.47 14.60
CA ALA A 45 3.09 -15.24 14.90
C ALA A 45 4.27 -15.10 13.91
N PRO A 46 4.57 -13.89 13.41
CA PRO A 46 5.71 -13.68 12.53
C PRO A 46 7.00 -14.12 13.23
N THR A 47 7.61 -15.22 12.79
CA THR A 47 8.91 -15.65 13.27
C THR A 47 10.00 -14.87 12.54
N GLY A 48 10.52 -13.81 13.17
CA GLY A 48 11.86 -13.29 12.89
C GLY A 48 12.10 -12.59 11.55
N SER A 49 11.11 -11.94 10.91
CA SER A 49 11.42 -11.04 9.79
C SER A 49 11.65 -9.60 10.29
N PRO A 50 12.87 -9.04 10.15
CA PRO A 50 13.18 -7.67 10.58
C PRO A 50 12.40 -6.59 9.80
N LEU A 51 11.78 -6.94 8.66
CA LEU A 51 10.95 -6.01 7.89
C LEU A 51 9.69 -5.54 8.66
N PHE A 52 9.18 -6.34 9.60
CA PHE A 52 7.93 -6.04 10.31
C PHE A 52 8.12 -5.32 11.65
N GLN A 53 9.32 -5.36 12.22
CA GLN A 53 9.53 -4.92 13.61
C GLN A 53 10.12 -3.52 13.78
N THR A 54 10.59 -2.85 12.72
CA THR A 54 11.15 -1.49 12.86
C THR A 54 10.80 -0.59 11.68
N ARG A 55 9.57 -0.10 11.62
CA ARG A 55 9.33 1.22 11.03
C ARG A 55 8.59 2.05 12.06
N ASN A 56 9.35 2.95 12.68
CA ASN A 56 8.91 3.92 13.69
C ASN A 56 7.48 4.41 13.41
N GLY A 57 6.69 4.55 14.48
CA GLY A 57 5.46 5.33 14.42
C GLY A 57 5.75 6.74 13.87
N PRO A 58 4.71 7.46 13.45
CA PRO A 58 4.87 8.82 12.96
C PRO A 58 5.67 9.66 13.96
N PRO A 59 6.52 10.60 13.50
CA PRO A 59 7.11 11.57 14.40
C PRO A 59 5.99 12.25 15.21
N PRO A 60 6.20 12.53 16.51
CA PRO A 60 5.18 13.13 17.34
C PRO A 60 4.69 14.42 16.71
N ALA A 61 3.38 14.65 16.79
CA ALA A 61 2.79 15.87 16.23
C ALA A 61 3.44 17.10 16.87
N ASN A 62 3.77 18.10 16.04
CA ASN A 62 4.29 19.36 16.54
C ASN A 62 3.28 19.99 17.53
N PRO A 63 3.78 20.68 18.57
CA PRO A 63 2.92 21.43 19.48
C PRO A 63 2.06 22.40 18.67
N PRO A 64 0.83 22.71 19.14
CA PRO A 64 -0.01 23.71 18.49
C PRO A 64 0.78 25.01 18.30
N LEU A 65 0.72 25.57 17.10
CA LEU A 65 1.20 26.94 16.86
C LEU A 65 0.27 27.92 17.59
N ILE A 66 0.68 29.18 17.73
CA ILE A 66 -0.18 30.27 18.26
C ILE A 66 -1.57 30.13 17.62
N GLU A 67 -2.60 30.04 18.46
CA GLU A 67 -3.99 29.88 18.00
C GLU A 67 -4.37 31.10 17.15
N ASP A 68 -4.40 30.93 15.84
CA ASP A 68 -4.96 31.87 14.88
C ASP A 68 -6.29 31.31 14.39
N THR A 69 -7.37 31.84 14.99
CA THR A 69 -8.75 31.38 14.76
C THR A 69 -9.36 31.94 13.47
N ARG A 70 -8.65 32.78 12.73
CA ARG A 70 -9.12 33.26 11.41
C ARG A 70 -9.23 32.09 10.46
N LYS A 71 -10.18 32.14 9.52
CA LYS A 71 -10.27 31.11 8.47
C LYS A 71 -8.99 31.09 7.64
N ALA A 72 -8.52 29.90 7.27
CA ALA A 72 -7.31 29.75 6.46
C ALA A 72 -7.43 30.49 5.11
N THR A 73 -8.64 30.58 4.55
CA THR A 73 -8.93 31.34 3.33
C THR A 73 -8.78 32.85 3.48
N ASP A 74 -8.91 33.37 4.71
CA ASP A 74 -8.77 34.80 4.99
C ASP A 74 -7.32 35.15 5.33
N ALA A 75 -6.59 34.20 5.93
CA ALA A 75 -5.20 34.38 6.33
C ALA A 75 -4.18 34.07 5.21
N TYR A 76 -4.51 33.16 4.29
CA TYR A 76 -3.60 32.67 3.25
C TYR A 76 -4.20 32.77 1.85
N LYS A 77 -3.32 32.91 0.85
CA LYS A 77 -3.71 32.93 -0.57
C LYS A 77 -3.70 31.51 -1.15
N ASN A 78 -4.58 31.26 -2.12
CA ASN A 78 -4.64 30.02 -2.91
C ASN A 78 -4.86 28.73 -2.09
N VAL A 79 -5.70 28.82 -1.05
CA VAL A 79 -6.20 27.66 -0.28
C VAL A 79 -7.44 27.10 -0.97
N THR A 80 -7.32 25.92 -1.60
CA THR A 80 -8.39 25.34 -2.44
C THR A 80 -9.01 24.05 -1.91
N VAL A 81 -8.35 23.35 -0.98
CA VAL A 81 -8.82 22.06 -0.43
C VAL A 81 -9.14 22.17 1.06
N LEU A 82 -8.24 22.75 1.84
CA LEU A 82 -8.36 22.90 3.30
C LEU A 82 -9.07 24.21 3.67
N THR A 83 -10.19 24.51 3.01
CA THR A 83 -10.93 25.77 3.17
C THR A 83 -11.72 25.85 4.47
N ASP A 84 -11.96 24.70 5.11
CA ASP A 84 -12.74 24.54 6.34
C ASP A 84 -11.91 24.77 7.62
N LEU A 85 -10.58 24.80 7.53
CA LEU A 85 -9.68 24.99 8.66
C LEU A 85 -9.51 26.46 9.06
N ASP A 86 -9.19 26.68 10.34
CA ASP A 86 -8.57 27.92 10.79
C ASP A 86 -7.07 27.96 10.42
N ALA A 87 -6.46 29.14 10.50
CA ALA A 87 -5.09 29.37 10.10
C ALA A 87 -4.07 28.60 10.97
N GLY A 88 -4.34 28.45 12.27
CA GLY A 88 -3.49 27.68 13.18
C GLY A 88 -3.46 26.18 12.84
N ALA A 89 -4.63 25.57 12.67
CA ALA A 89 -4.80 24.18 12.28
C ALA A 89 -4.26 23.91 10.89
N PHE A 90 -4.44 24.85 9.94
CA PHE A 90 -3.85 24.79 8.61
C PHE A 90 -2.33 24.69 8.69
N MET A 91 -1.66 25.62 9.38
CA MET A 91 -0.20 25.61 9.50
C MET A 91 0.34 24.38 10.24
N ARG A 92 -0.38 23.93 11.26
CA ARG A 92 -0.02 22.70 11.98
C ARG A 92 -0.07 21.49 11.06
N LEU A 93 -1.09 21.38 10.22
CA LEU A 93 -1.20 20.32 9.23
C LEU A 93 -0.08 20.41 8.18
N GLN A 94 0.26 21.61 7.69
CA GLN A 94 1.36 21.78 6.75
C GLN A 94 2.70 21.26 7.31
N GLN A 95 3.01 21.58 8.57
CA GLN A 95 4.22 21.07 9.24
C GLN A 95 4.21 19.53 9.39
N ALA A 96 3.05 18.96 9.74
CA ALA A 96 2.90 17.51 9.85
C ALA A 96 3.13 16.82 8.50
N ILE A 97 2.56 17.36 7.41
CA ILE A 97 2.77 16.85 6.05
C ILE A 97 4.27 16.89 5.68
N THR A 98 4.99 17.97 6.00
CA THR A 98 6.43 18.04 5.79
C THR A 98 7.16 16.89 6.47
N ASN A 99 6.87 16.65 7.75
CA ASN A 99 7.49 15.57 8.51
C ASN A 99 7.13 14.17 7.99
N TRP A 100 5.90 14.00 7.48
CA TRP A 100 5.42 12.69 7.02
C TRP A 100 5.84 12.34 5.60
N VAL A 101 6.08 13.33 4.75
CA VAL A 101 6.35 13.15 3.31
C VAL A 101 7.79 13.48 2.96
N ALA A 102 8.28 14.67 3.32
CA ALA A 102 9.56 15.17 2.83
C ALA A 102 10.38 15.86 3.94
N PRO A 103 10.68 15.16 5.06
CA PRO A 103 11.36 15.77 6.20
C PRO A 103 12.77 16.26 5.88
N GLN A 104 13.43 15.68 4.87
CA GLN A 104 14.78 16.07 4.46
C GLN A 104 14.78 17.31 3.56
N GLN A 105 13.78 17.46 2.71
CA GLN A 105 13.65 18.57 1.76
C GLN A 105 12.91 19.77 2.36
N GLY A 106 12.12 19.55 3.42
CA GLY A 106 11.39 20.60 4.11
C GLY A 106 10.25 21.19 3.26
N CYS A 107 9.87 22.43 3.57
CA CYS A 107 8.78 23.15 2.91
C CYS A 107 9.03 23.33 1.39
N ASP A 108 10.29 23.49 1.00
CA ASP A 108 10.71 23.71 -0.38
C ASP A 108 10.48 22.49 -1.27
N PHE A 109 10.15 21.32 -0.72
CA PHE A 109 9.74 20.19 -1.56
C PHE A 109 8.50 20.51 -2.39
N CYS A 110 7.52 21.19 -1.77
CA CYS A 110 6.24 21.54 -2.41
C CYS A 110 6.14 23.02 -2.77
N HIS A 111 6.91 23.91 -2.14
CA HIS A 111 6.76 25.36 -2.33
C HIS A 111 7.93 25.99 -3.12
N ALA A 112 7.62 27.06 -3.86
CA ALA A 112 8.57 27.81 -4.66
C ALA A 112 9.24 28.92 -3.81
N GLY A 113 10.13 28.50 -2.90
CA GLY A 113 10.81 29.42 -1.99
C GLY A 113 9.83 30.19 -1.10
N ALA A 114 9.93 31.53 -1.13
CA ALA A 114 9.10 32.39 -0.28
C ALA A 114 7.64 32.54 -0.77
N ASP A 115 7.31 32.15 -2.00
CA ASP A 115 5.94 32.19 -2.50
C ASP A 115 5.19 30.87 -2.20
N PHE A 116 4.62 30.79 -1.01
CA PHE A 116 3.81 29.64 -0.60
C PHE A 116 2.50 29.50 -1.38
N ALA A 117 2.03 30.57 -2.03
CA ALA A 117 0.77 30.59 -2.77
C ALA A 117 0.95 30.11 -4.23
N SER A 118 2.15 30.21 -4.80
CA SER A 118 2.48 29.75 -6.16
C SER A 118 2.25 28.25 -6.35
N ASP A 119 1.73 27.88 -7.53
CA ASP A 119 1.55 26.48 -7.99
C ASP A 119 2.60 26.06 -9.02
N GLU A 120 3.70 26.79 -9.11
CA GLU A 120 4.82 26.53 -10.02
C GLU A 120 5.40 25.12 -9.84
N LYS A 121 5.47 24.61 -8.60
CA LYS A 121 5.98 23.27 -8.34
C LYS A 121 4.91 22.20 -8.54
N PRO A 122 5.15 21.17 -9.38
CA PRO A 122 4.19 20.09 -9.63
C PRO A 122 3.90 19.25 -8.37
N THR A 123 4.85 19.17 -7.44
CA THR A 123 4.68 18.51 -6.13
C THR A 123 3.60 19.15 -5.27
N LYS A 124 3.32 20.46 -5.42
CA LYS A 124 2.20 21.12 -4.73
C LYS A 124 0.85 20.68 -5.28
N ALA A 125 0.73 20.59 -6.60
CA ALA A 125 -0.48 20.08 -7.25
C ALA A 125 -0.75 18.63 -6.84
N ALA A 126 0.29 17.78 -6.85
CA ALA A 126 0.22 16.40 -6.35
C ALA A 126 -0.20 16.36 -4.87
N ALA A 127 0.37 17.20 -4.01
CA ALA A 127 0.00 17.27 -2.60
C ALA A 127 -1.49 17.60 -2.39
N ARG A 128 -2.06 18.52 -3.19
CA ARG A 128 -3.52 18.80 -3.14
C ARG A 128 -4.35 17.58 -3.49
N ASP A 129 -3.96 16.83 -4.52
CA ASP A 129 -4.66 15.61 -4.91
C ASP A 129 -4.54 14.52 -3.84
N MET A 130 -3.38 14.40 -3.18
CA MET A 130 -3.21 13.49 -2.04
C MET A 130 -4.05 13.89 -0.83
N ILE A 131 -4.19 15.19 -0.52
CA ILE A 131 -5.07 15.64 0.58
C ILE A 131 -6.53 15.27 0.28
N LYS A 132 -6.99 15.47 -0.96
CA LYS A 132 -8.33 15.04 -1.39
C LYS A 132 -8.48 13.52 -1.29
N MET A 133 -7.46 12.76 -1.69
CA MET A 133 -7.44 11.31 -1.58
C MET A 133 -7.54 10.84 -0.13
N VAL A 134 -6.79 11.44 0.80
CA VAL A 134 -6.84 11.08 2.23
C VAL A 134 -8.21 11.40 2.83
N ARG A 135 -8.80 12.55 2.48
CA ARG A 135 -10.19 12.89 2.87
C ARG A 135 -11.19 11.86 2.34
N HIS A 136 -11.10 11.54 1.05
CA HIS A 136 -11.93 10.51 0.42
C HIS A 136 -11.82 9.16 1.12
N LEU A 137 -10.60 8.71 1.41
CA LEU A 137 -10.37 7.47 2.15
C LEU A 137 -11.04 7.49 3.52
N ASN A 138 -10.79 8.54 4.30
CA ASN A 138 -11.31 8.65 5.67
C ASN A 138 -12.83 8.81 5.75
N ALA A 139 -13.47 9.36 4.72
CA ALA A 139 -14.91 9.57 4.67
C ALA A 139 -15.67 8.38 4.05
N ASP A 140 -15.19 7.88 2.91
CA ASP A 140 -15.98 7.01 2.03
C ASP A 140 -15.62 5.52 2.17
N TRP A 141 -14.43 5.21 2.68
CA TRP A 141 -13.93 3.83 2.82
C TRP A 141 -13.96 3.30 4.26
N THR A 142 -14.95 3.74 5.05
CA THR A 142 -15.14 3.32 6.45
C THR A 142 -15.37 1.82 6.61
N GLU A 143 -15.91 1.14 5.60
CA GLU A 143 -16.07 -0.32 5.58
C GLU A 143 -14.72 -1.07 5.66
N HIS A 144 -13.66 -0.49 5.09
CA HIS A 144 -12.32 -1.05 5.16
C HIS A 144 -11.51 -0.47 6.32
N LEU A 145 -11.50 0.87 6.45
CA LEU A 145 -10.63 1.57 7.40
C LEU A 145 -11.20 1.62 8.83
N GLY A 146 -12.52 1.47 8.97
CA GLY A 146 -13.22 1.68 10.24
C GLY A 146 -12.88 3.03 10.86
N ALA A 147 -12.70 3.05 12.18
CA ALA A 147 -12.28 4.25 12.90
C ALA A 147 -10.77 4.56 12.81
N ALA A 148 -9.97 3.68 12.20
CA ALA A 148 -8.51 3.85 12.16
C ALA A 148 -8.11 5.00 11.24
N GLY A 149 -8.73 5.05 10.06
CA GLY A 149 -8.42 6.02 9.01
C GLY A 149 -6.98 5.91 8.49
N VAL A 150 -6.56 6.91 7.72
CA VAL A 150 -5.23 7.03 7.11
C VAL A 150 -4.71 8.47 7.19
N THR A 151 -3.39 8.60 7.13
CA THR A 151 -2.67 9.88 7.04
C THR A 151 -1.62 9.79 5.94
N CYS A 152 -0.87 10.88 5.71
CA CYS A 152 0.26 10.85 4.78
C CYS A 152 1.33 9.84 5.26
N TRP A 153 1.49 9.66 6.58
CA TRP A 153 2.45 8.71 7.15
C TRP A 153 2.12 7.26 6.80
N SER A 154 0.84 6.91 6.65
CA SER A 154 0.39 5.55 6.35
C SER A 154 1.11 4.98 5.13
N CYS A 155 1.35 5.82 4.10
CA CYS A 155 2.05 5.45 2.88
C CYS A 155 3.49 5.98 2.80
N HIS A 156 3.70 7.27 3.10
CA HIS A 156 4.98 7.92 2.79
C HIS A 156 6.09 7.58 3.78
N ARG A 157 5.76 7.39 5.07
CA ARG A 157 6.73 7.06 6.14
C ARG A 157 8.03 7.89 6.08
N GLY A 158 7.90 9.20 5.87
CA GLY A 158 9.02 10.15 5.81
C GLY A 158 9.78 10.14 4.48
N GLN A 159 9.22 9.54 3.43
CA GLN A 159 9.80 9.48 2.10
C GLN A 159 8.85 10.13 1.08
N PRO A 160 9.37 10.98 0.18
CA PRO A 160 8.55 11.58 -0.88
C PRO A 160 7.88 10.52 -1.76
N VAL A 161 8.49 9.34 -1.83
CA VAL A 161 8.03 8.16 -2.54
C VAL A 161 7.72 7.07 -1.53
N PRO A 162 6.48 6.55 -1.49
CA PRO A 162 6.17 5.37 -0.72
C PRO A 162 7.08 4.20 -1.14
N ALA A 163 7.61 3.46 -0.17
CA ALA A 163 8.57 2.40 -0.43
C ALA A 163 7.95 1.17 -1.12
N GLU A 164 6.67 0.89 -0.84
CA GLU A 164 5.96 -0.28 -1.35
C GLU A 164 4.97 0.19 -2.41
N ILE A 165 5.40 0.19 -3.67
CA ILE A 165 4.57 0.55 -4.83
C ILE A 165 4.80 -0.47 -5.95
N TRP A 166 3.97 -0.41 -6.98
CA TRP A 166 4.18 -1.18 -8.21
C TRP A 166 4.01 -0.31 -9.45
N PHE A 167 4.52 -0.80 -10.57
CA PHE A 167 4.46 -0.12 -11.86
C PHE A 167 3.81 -1.07 -12.87
N SER A 168 3.03 -0.53 -13.81
CA SER A 168 2.45 -1.27 -14.93
C SER A 168 3.54 -1.95 -15.76
N ARG A 169 3.19 -2.90 -16.62
CA ARG A 169 4.15 -3.47 -17.59
C ARG A 169 4.20 -2.61 -18.86
N PRO A 170 5.33 -2.57 -19.57
CA PRO A 170 5.33 -1.91 -20.86
C PRO A 170 4.47 -2.73 -21.84
N PRO A 171 3.83 -2.09 -22.83
CA PRO A 171 3.15 -2.81 -23.90
C PRO A 171 4.11 -3.80 -24.56
N HIS A 172 3.59 -4.94 -25.01
CA HIS A 172 4.41 -5.89 -25.76
C HIS A 172 5.02 -5.18 -26.98
N PRO A 173 6.36 -5.27 -27.21
CA PRO A 173 6.99 -4.57 -28.31
C PRO A 173 6.33 -4.93 -29.64
N GLN A 174 5.96 -3.91 -30.43
CA GLN A 174 5.41 -4.11 -31.76
C GLN A 174 6.46 -4.85 -32.62
N GLY A 175 6.11 -6.02 -33.16
CA GLY A 175 7.00 -6.86 -33.96
C GLY A 175 7.74 -7.98 -33.22
N ALA A 176 7.56 -8.13 -31.90
CA ALA A 176 8.05 -9.31 -31.21
C ALA A 176 7.17 -10.53 -31.54
N HIS A 177 7.75 -11.52 -32.20
CA HIS A 177 7.08 -12.76 -32.61
C HIS A 177 7.07 -13.85 -31.53
N MET A 178 7.77 -13.62 -30.42
CA MET A 178 7.89 -14.53 -29.28
C MET A 178 7.71 -13.73 -27.99
N ASP A 179 6.84 -14.20 -27.10
CA ASP A 179 6.72 -13.66 -25.75
C ASP A 179 8.02 -13.90 -24.98
N LYS A 180 8.48 -12.88 -24.25
CA LYS A 180 9.56 -13.10 -23.28
C LYS A 180 9.03 -13.96 -22.13
N PRO A 181 9.83 -14.93 -21.63
CA PRO A 181 9.46 -15.66 -20.43
C PRO A 181 9.18 -14.70 -19.28
N GLU A 182 8.21 -15.06 -18.45
CA GLU A 182 7.88 -14.25 -17.28
C GLU A 182 9.09 -14.06 -16.37
N ASN A 183 9.16 -12.87 -15.78
CA ASN A 183 10.24 -12.46 -14.91
C ASN A 183 10.11 -13.04 -13.49
N TRP A 184 10.04 -14.36 -13.36
CA TRP A 184 10.18 -15.02 -12.07
C TRP A 184 11.58 -14.78 -11.54
N ASN A 185 11.68 -14.21 -10.34
CA ASN A 185 12.96 -14.04 -9.70
C ASN A 185 13.22 -15.23 -8.78
N GLU A 186 13.79 -16.31 -9.32
CA GLU A 186 14.05 -17.55 -8.58
C GLU A 186 15.09 -17.35 -7.45
N SER A 187 15.89 -16.28 -7.49
CA SER A 187 16.78 -15.88 -6.41
C SER A 187 16.13 -14.91 -5.42
N GLY A 188 14.85 -14.58 -5.59
CA GLY A 188 14.11 -13.67 -4.72
C GLY A 188 14.01 -14.22 -3.30
N ASP A 189 14.38 -13.41 -2.31
CA ASP A 189 14.35 -13.76 -0.88
C ASP A 189 13.00 -13.48 -0.20
N SER A 190 12.05 -12.93 -0.96
CA SER A 190 10.73 -12.52 -0.48
C SER A 190 9.67 -12.76 -1.53
N VAL A 191 8.42 -12.94 -1.08
CA VAL A 191 7.24 -13.10 -1.94
C VAL A 191 7.13 -11.94 -2.95
N ARG A 192 7.44 -10.72 -2.51
CA ARG A 192 7.40 -9.51 -3.34
C ARG A 192 8.42 -9.54 -4.49
N GLN A 193 9.60 -10.12 -4.27
CA GLN A 193 10.64 -10.25 -5.28
C GLN A 193 10.40 -11.44 -6.20
N PHE A 194 9.94 -12.56 -5.64
CA PHE A 194 9.76 -13.82 -6.37
C PHE A 194 8.63 -13.73 -7.41
N PHE A 195 7.46 -13.24 -7.01
CA PHE A 195 6.28 -13.24 -7.87
C PHE A 195 6.30 -12.08 -8.87
N PRO A 196 5.89 -12.32 -10.13
CA PRO A 196 5.67 -11.25 -11.09
C PRO A 196 4.57 -10.27 -10.66
N ASN A 197 4.68 -9.00 -11.10
CA ASN A 197 3.66 -7.96 -10.89
C ASN A 197 2.46 -8.04 -11.84
N ALA A 198 2.44 -9.06 -12.70
CA ALA A 198 1.49 -9.18 -13.81
C ALA A 198 0.02 -9.11 -13.38
N GLY A 199 -0.29 -9.71 -12.22
CA GLY A 199 -1.64 -9.73 -11.69
C GLY A 199 -2.11 -8.38 -11.14
N TYR A 200 -1.20 -7.47 -10.77
CA TYR A 200 -1.59 -6.19 -10.19
C TYR A 200 -2.35 -5.31 -11.19
N GLU A 201 -1.94 -5.32 -12.46
CA GLU A 201 -2.67 -4.56 -13.46
C GLU A 201 -4.10 -5.08 -13.64
N LEU A 202 -4.29 -6.40 -13.63
CA LEU A 202 -5.60 -7.03 -13.78
C LEU A 202 -6.52 -6.83 -12.56
N TYR A 203 -5.95 -6.84 -11.35
CA TYR A 203 -6.74 -6.91 -10.12
C TYR A 203 -6.66 -5.67 -9.23
N LEU A 204 -5.59 -4.86 -9.31
CA LEU A 204 -5.44 -3.62 -8.52
C LEU A 204 -5.62 -2.34 -9.35
N LEU A 205 -5.42 -2.40 -10.66
CA LEU A 205 -5.74 -1.31 -11.58
C LEU A 205 -7.00 -1.60 -12.39
N GLN A 206 -7.21 -2.83 -12.85
CA GLN A 206 -8.42 -3.25 -13.54
C GLN A 206 -9.41 -3.93 -12.58
N GLU A 207 -10.61 -4.22 -13.07
CA GLU A 207 -11.69 -4.87 -12.32
C GLU A 207 -11.92 -6.29 -12.84
N THR A 208 -10.84 -7.04 -13.04
CA THR A 208 -10.96 -8.45 -13.44
C THR A 208 -11.70 -9.22 -12.33
N PRO A 209 -12.73 -10.01 -12.67
CA PRO A 209 -13.42 -10.85 -11.70
C PRO A 209 -12.46 -11.84 -11.04
N GLY A 210 -12.48 -11.90 -9.70
CA GLY A 210 -11.64 -12.82 -8.92
C GLY A 210 -12.21 -14.25 -8.78
N LEU A 211 -13.21 -14.61 -9.57
CA LEU A 211 -13.81 -15.94 -9.52
C LEU A 211 -13.11 -16.86 -10.53
N ALA A 212 -12.28 -17.76 -10.01
CA ALA A 212 -11.57 -18.73 -10.83
C ALA A 212 -12.08 -20.17 -10.67
N GLN A 213 -12.81 -20.47 -9.59
CA GLN A 213 -13.37 -21.80 -9.32
C GLN A 213 -14.84 -21.87 -9.76
N SER A 214 -15.24 -23.02 -10.31
CA SER A 214 -16.64 -23.30 -10.64
C SER A 214 -17.49 -23.52 -9.39
N TYR A 215 -18.74 -23.09 -9.44
CA TYR A 215 -19.76 -23.42 -8.43
C TYR A 215 -20.41 -24.79 -8.67
N THR A 216 -20.18 -25.41 -9.82
CA THR A 216 -20.70 -26.76 -10.14
C THR A 216 -19.58 -27.79 -10.07
N ALA A 217 -19.92 -29.00 -9.60
CA ALA A 217 -18.98 -30.11 -9.57
C ALA A 217 -18.60 -30.59 -10.99
N LEU A 218 -19.56 -30.54 -11.93
CA LEU A 218 -19.33 -30.93 -13.32
C LEU A 218 -18.90 -29.72 -14.16
N PRO A 219 -18.05 -29.92 -15.18
CA PRO A 219 -17.69 -28.88 -16.13
C PRO A 219 -18.94 -28.28 -16.78
N ASN A 220 -19.07 -26.96 -16.73
CA ASN A 220 -20.21 -26.20 -17.28
C ASN A 220 -19.75 -25.10 -18.26
N GLY A 221 -18.48 -25.12 -18.66
CA GLY A 221 -17.86 -24.09 -19.51
C GLY A 221 -17.52 -22.77 -18.80
N GLN A 222 -17.76 -22.65 -17.49
CA GLN A 222 -17.45 -21.44 -16.70
C GLN A 222 -16.08 -21.48 -16.01
N VAL A 223 -15.18 -22.38 -16.42
CA VAL A 223 -13.84 -22.48 -15.82
C VAL A 223 -12.95 -21.34 -16.32
N ALA A 224 -12.26 -20.67 -15.41
CA ALA A 224 -11.29 -19.65 -15.77
C ALA A 224 -10.06 -20.26 -16.44
N ASP A 225 -9.47 -19.51 -17.37
CA ASP A 225 -8.19 -19.89 -17.98
C ASP A 225 -7.10 -20.03 -16.90
N GLN A 226 -6.17 -20.97 -17.08
CA GLN A 226 -5.05 -21.18 -16.16
C GLN A 226 -4.23 -19.91 -15.94
N VAL A 227 -4.12 -19.04 -16.95
CA VAL A 227 -3.47 -17.73 -16.83
C VAL A 227 -4.20 -16.86 -15.81
N VAL A 228 -5.54 -16.81 -15.84
CA VAL A 228 -6.34 -16.02 -14.89
C VAL A 228 -6.16 -16.56 -13.46
N VAL A 229 -6.21 -17.89 -13.30
CA VAL A 229 -5.98 -18.58 -12.01
C VAL A 229 -4.60 -18.22 -11.45
N LYS A 230 -3.57 -18.30 -12.29
CA LYS A 230 -2.19 -17.99 -11.93
C LYS A 230 -2.04 -16.53 -11.49
N ARG A 231 -2.60 -15.58 -12.24
CA ARG A 231 -2.57 -14.15 -11.90
C ARG A 231 -3.29 -13.86 -10.59
N LEU A 232 -4.41 -14.53 -10.35
CA LEU A 232 -5.13 -14.39 -9.09
C LEU A 232 -4.28 -14.89 -7.92
N TYR A 233 -3.64 -16.06 -8.07
CA TYR A 233 -2.74 -16.61 -7.06
C TYR A 233 -1.55 -15.68 -6.77
N GLU A 234 -0.90 -15.12 -7.79
CA GLU A 234 0.18 -14.14 -7.65
C GLU A 234 -0.24 -12.93 -6.78
N VAL A 235 -1.44 -12.38 -7.02
CA VAL A 235 -1.97 -11.26 -6.24
C VAL A 235 -2.32 -11.69 -4.82
N MET A 236 -2.91 -12.86 -4.61
CA MET A 236 -3.25 -13.35 -3.27
C MET A 236 -2.02 -13.63 -2.42
N MET A 237 -0.96 -14.17 -3.01
CA MET A 237 0.32 -14.38 -2.33
C MET A 237 0.95 -13.04 -1.93
N GLN A 238 1.01 -12.09 -2.85
CA GLN A 238 1.57 -10.77 -2.57
C GLN A 238 0.71 -9.94 -1.60
N MET A 239 -0.61 -10.08 -1.64
CA MET A 239 -1.52 -9.53 -0.64
C MET A 239 -1.24 -10.12 0.74
N SER A 240 -1.13 -11.45 0.85
CA SER A 240 -0.82 -12.14 2.10
C SER A 240 0.50 -11.65 2.70
N ALA A 241 1.54 -11.51 1.88
CA ALA A 241 2.83 -10.94 2.30
C ALA A 241 2.71 -9.46 2.70
N GLY A 242 1.95 -8.67 1.93
CA GLY A 242 1.71 -7.25 2.20
C GLY A 242 0.89 -6.98 3.47
N LEU A 243 0.17 -7.98 3.99
CA LEU A 243 -0.54 -7.95 5.28
C LEU A 243 0.15 -8.76 6.39
N GLY A 244 1.21 -9.52 6.09
CA GLY A 244 1.88 -10.38 7.08
C GLY A 244 0.99 -11.50 7.61
N VAL A 245 0.06 -11.99 6.79
CA VAL A 245 -0.87 -13.07 7.14
C VAL A 245 -0.70 -14.26 6.19
N ASN A 246 -1.32 -15.38 6.52
CA ASN A 246 -1.49 -16.49 5.59
C ASN A 246 -2.91 -16.50 4.98
N CYS A 247 -3.14 -17.42 4.03
CA CYS A 247 -4.43 -17.56 3.34
C CYS A 247 -5.60 -17.80 4.29
N THR A 248 -5.35 -18.47 5.44
CA THR A 248 -6.37 -18.82 6.42
C THR A 248 -6.86 -17.63 7.23
N SER A 249 -6.22 -16.46 7.10
CA SER A 249 -6.75 -15.20 7.62
C SER A 249 -8.06 -14.81 6.94
N CYS A 250 -8.30 -15.23 5.70
CA CYS A 250 -9.49 -14.87 4.94
C CYS A 250 -10.30 -16.10 4.49
N HIS A 251 -9.62 -17.19 4.13
CA HIS A 251 -10.23 -18.31 3.43
C HIS A 251 -10.14 -19.62 4.21
N ASN A 252 -11.09 -20.51 3.97
CA ASN A 252 -10.88 -21.94 4.15
C ASN A 252 -10.36 -22.51 2.83
N SER A 253 -9.11 -22.96 2.79
CA SER A 253 -8.43 -23.38 1.57
C SER A 253 -9.06 -24.59 0.88
N ARG A 254 -9.93 -25.34 1.56
CA ARG A 254 -10.71 -26.41 0.92
C ARG A 254 -11.72 -25.89 -0.11
N ALA A 255 -12.11 -24.62 -0.02
CA ALA A 255 -13.04 -23.96 -0.93
C ALA A 255 -12.85 -22.43 -0.91
N PHE A 256 -11.85 -21.91 -1.63
CA PHE A 256 -11.57 -20.46 -1.66
C PHE A 256 -12.75 -19.61 -2.16
N TYR A 257 -13.56 -20.13 -3.09
CA TYR A 257 -14.74 -19.43 -3.61
C TYR A 257 -15.84 -19.25 -2.57
N ASP A 258 -15.97 -20.15 -1.59
CA ASP A 258 -17.12 -20.23 -0.69
C ASP A 258 -17.05 -19.18 0.43
N TRP A 259 -17.89 -18.15 0.30
CA TRP A 259 -18.03 -17.09 1.29
C TRP A 259 -18.61 -17.58 2.62
N GLY A 260 -19.47 -18.60 2.61
CA GLY A 260 -20.06 -19.18 3.82
C GLY A 260 -19.06 -19.93 4.70
N GLN A 261 -17.88 -20.24 4.17
CA GLN A 261 -16.77 -20.87 4.89
C GLN A 261 -15.58 -19.94 5.09
N SER A 262 -15.70 -18.68 4.67
CA SER A 262 -14.66 -17.67 4.81
C SER A 262 -14.76 -16.95 6.15
N LEU A 263 -13.68 -16.29 6.55
CA LEU A 263 -13.66 -15.47 7.76
C LEU A 263 -14.12 -14.04 7.43
N PRO A 264 -14.63 -13.27 8.41
CA PRO A 264 -15.06 -11.87 8.21
C PRO A 264 -13.97 -10.99 7.58
N ALA A 265 -12.70 -11.26 7.86
CA ALA A 265 -11.58 -10.54 7.26
C ALA A 265 -11.53 -10.62 5.73
N ARG A 266 -12.13 -11.63 5.09
CA ARG A 266 -12.28 -11.69 3.63
C ARG A 266 -13.12 -10.54 3.09
N TRP A 267 -14.16 -10.13 3.82
CA TRP A 267 -15.01 -9.00 3.44
C TRP A 267 -14.26 -7.68 3.56
N THR A 268 -13.58 -7.45 4.68
CA THR A 268 -12.70 -6.28 4.87
C THR A 268 -11.59 -6.23 3.81
N GLY A 269 -11.01 -7.38 3.47
CA GLY A 269 -10.01 -7.49 2.39
C GLY A 269 -10.59 -7.21 1.01
N TYR A 270 -11.82 -7.63 0.73
CA TYR A 270 -12.53 -7.31 -0.51
C TYR A 270 -12.83 -5.80 -0.61
N SER A 271 -13.31 -5.18 0.46
CA SER A 271 -13.48 -3.72 0.51
C SER A 271 -12.14 -3.00 0.29
N GLY A 272 -11.04 -3.51 0.85
CA GLY A 272 -9.69 -2.97 0.63
C GLY A 272 -9.22 -3.10 -0.82
N LEU A 273 -9.57 -4.19 -1.50
CA LEU A 273 -9.28 -4.37 -2.93
C LEU A 273 -10.01 -3.32 -3.77
N GLN A 274 -11.29 -3.08 -3.48
CA GLN A 274 -12.08 -2.05 -4.15
C GLN A 274 -11.53 -0.65 -3.89
N MET A 275 -11.09 -0.38 -2.66
CA MET A 275 -10.42 0.88 -2.29
C MET A 275 -9.15 1.09 -3.10
N VAL A 276 -8.26 0.09 -3.17
CA VAL A 276 -7.01 0.18 -3.93
C VAL A 276 -7.28 0.42 -5.43
N ARG A 277 -8.32 -0.21 -5.99
CA ARG A 277 -8.74 0.01 -7.39
C ARG A 277 -9.18 1.45 -7.61
N ASP A 278 -10.01 1.99 -6.72
CA ASP A 278 -10.43 3.39 -6.78
C ASP A 278 -9.23 4.33 -6.74
N LEU A 279 -8.31 4.14 -5.79
CA LEU A 279 -7.11 4.96 -5.68
C LEU A 279 -6.26 4.92 -6.97
N ASN A 280 -5.99 3.71 -7.47
CA ASN A 280 -5.14 3.54 -8.65
C ASN A 280 -5.80 4.14 -9.90
N ARG A 281 -7.09 3.91 -10.12
CA ARG A 281 -7.81 4.38 -11.33
C ARG A 281 -8.16 5.85 -11.27
N ASN A 282 -8.68 6.31 -10.14
CA ASN A 282 -9.38 7.58 -10.05
C ASN A 282 -8.52 8.69 -9.45
N VAL A 283 -7.36 8.36 -8.88
CA VAL A 283 -6.41 9.34 -8.32
C VAL A 283 -5.04 9.22 -9.00
N LEU A 284 -4.40 8.05 -8.89
CA LEU A 284 -3.00 7.90 -9.29
C LEU A 284 -2.80 7.87 -10.80
N LEU A 285 -3.69 7.22 -11.56
CA LEU A 285 -3.61 7.21 -13.01
C LEU A 285 -3.79 8.62 -13.63
N PRO A 286 -4.79 9.44 -13.25
CA PRO A 286 -4.90 10.83 -13.72
C PRO A 286 -3.76 11.73 -13.24
N LEU A 287 -3.24 11.50 -12.03
CA LEU A 287 -2.05 12.20 -11.55
C LEU A 287 -0.84 11.83 -12.41
N ALA A 288 -0.73 10.56 -12.80
CA ALA A 288 0.38 10.08 -13.58
C ALA A 288 0.47 10.77 -14.95
N VAL A 289 -0.68 11.01 -15.59
CA VAL A 289 -0.74 11.70 -16.89
C VAL A 289 -0.29 13.16 -16.80
N ARG A 290 -0.55 13.84 -15.67
CA ARG A 290 -0.29 15.28 -15.48
C ARG A 290 1.06 15.59 -14.85
N MET A 291 1.61 14.69 -14.05
CA MET A 291 2.96 14.85 -13.51
C MET A 291 3.95 14.76 -14.66
N PRO A 292 4.93 15.68 -14.75
CA PRO A 292 5.96 15.58 -15.77
C PRO A 292 6.67 14.23 -15.62
N GLN A 293 6.41 13.32 -16.57
CA GLN A 293 7.27 12.17 -16.83
C GLN A 293 8.65 12.79 -17.07
N ILE A 294 9.62 12.52 -16.23
CA ILE A 294 10.95 13.12 -16.38
C ILE A 294 11.51 12.59 -17.70
N ARG A 295 11.34 13.36 -18.77
CA ARG A 295 12.09 13.19 -20.00
C ARG A 295 13.53 13.56 -19.70
N GLU A 296 14.43 12.74 -20.22
CA GLU A 296 15.89 12.69 -20.07
C GLU A 296 16.68 14.01 -20.30
N THR A 297 16.05 15.18 -20.38
CA THR A 297 16.72 16.46 -20.64
C THR A 297 16.28 17.51 -19.62
N ALA A 298 16.99 17.58 -18.49
CA ALA A 298 16.88 18.66 -17.52
C ALA A 298 18.25 19.37 -17.40
N ASP A 299 18.51 20.31 -18.30
CA ASP A 299 19.63 21.27 -18.19
C ASP A 299 19.26 22.48 -17.28
N ASP A 300 18.11 22.44 -16.61
CA ASP A 300 17.61 23.53 -15.74
C ASP A 300 17.67 23.13 -14.24
N PRO A 301 18.32 23.94 -13.37
CA PRO A 301 18.40 23.68 -11.93
C PRO A 301 17.07 23.69 -11.16
N HIS A 302 15.93 23.98 -11.80
CA HIS A 302 14.60 23.92 -11.17
C HIS A 302 13.79 22.64 -11.47
N THR A 303 14.37 21.70 -12.21
CA THR A 303 13.70 20.43 -12.52
C THR A 303 13.87 19.42 -11.38
N ILE A 304 12.79 19.08 -10.68
CA ILE A 304 12.81 18.00 -9.68
C ILE A 304 13.09 16.69 -10.41
N VAL A 305 14.31 16.17 -10.31
CA VAL A 305 14.63 14.81 -10.71
C VAL A 305 14.06 13.87 -9.64
N LEU A 306 12.93 13.24 -9.92
CA LEU A 306 12.38 12.18 -9.10
C LEU A 306 13.43 11.05 -9.06
N PRO A 307 13.88 10.60 -7.88
CA PRO A 307 14.85 9.50 -7.77
C PRO A 307 14.39 8.26 -8.54
N ASP A 308 15.32 7.48 -9.09
CA ASP A 308 15.08 6.30 -9.96
C ASP A 308 13.99 5.35 -9.45
N ARG A 309 13.87 5.21 -8.12
CA ARG A 309 12.79 4.44 -7.47
C ARG A 309 11.37 4.92 -7.78
N MET A 310 11.17 6.18 -8.17
CA MET A 310 9.89 6.75 -8.60
C MET A 310 9.59 6.48 -10.06
N ARG A 311 10.63 6.25 -10.85
CA ARG A 311 10.57 6.07 -12.30
C ARG A 311 10.32 4.61 -12.64
N GLY A 312 10.72 3.68 -11.76
CA GLY A 312 10.76 2.27 -12.08
C GLY A 312 11.58 2.03 -13.37
N PRO A 313 11.55 0.82 -13.94
CA PRO A 313 12.22 0.54 -15.22
C PRO A 313 11.61 1.26 -16.44
N GLN A 314 10.54 2.05 -16.25
CA GLN A 314 9.64 2.51 -17.32
C GLN A 314 9.38 4.03 -17.30
N GLU A 315 10.08 4.76 -16.44
CA GLU A 315 9.88 6.20 -16.21
C GLU A 315 8.44 6.60 -15.86
N GLY A 316 7.61 5.64 -15.45
CA GLY A 316 6.20 5.81 -15.14
C GLY A 316 5.92 5.98 -13.66
N ASN A 317 4.72 6.47 -13.32
CA ASN A 317 4.33 6.71 -11.93
C ASN A 317 3.92 5.41 -11.22
N GLY A 318 4.25 5.34 -9.93
CA GLY A 318 3.91 4.21 -9.07
C GLY A 318 2.46 4.17 -8.64
N PHE A 319 1.92 2.97 -8.54
CA PHE A 319 0.58 2.65 -8.05
C PHE A 319 0.65 2.03 -6.65
N VAL A 320 -0.45 2.17 -5.90
CA VAL A 320 -0.58 1.61 -4.56
C VAL A 320 -0.96 0.12 -4.62
N LEU A 321 -0.54 -0.60 -3.59
CA LEU A 321 -0.86 -2.00 -3.30
C LEU A 321 -1.09 -2.17 -1.79
N CYS A 322 -1.51 -3.35 -1.34
CA CYS A 322 -1.85 -3.57 0.07
C CYS A 322 -0.69 -3.22 1.03
N GLY A 323 0.52 -3.66 0.70
CA GLY A 323 1.75 -3.35 1.42
C GLY A 323 2.13 -1.86 1.46
N THR A 324 1.56 -0.99 0.60
CA THR A 324 1.81 0.47 0.62
C THR A 324 1.38 1.11 1.93
N CYS A 325 0.33 0.58 2.57
CA CYS A 325 -0.13 1.04 3.88
C CYS A 325 0.19 0.04 4.99
N HIS A 326 -0.04 -1.25 4.70
CA HIS A 326 0.04 -2.31 5.71
C HIS A 326 1.47 -2.63 6.10
N TYR A 327 2.45 -2.51 5.19
CA TYR A 327 3.84 -2.89 5.42
C TYR A 327 4.00 -4.26 6.10
N GLY A 328 3.17 -5.22 5.66
CA GLY A 328 3.06 -6.58 6.17
C GLY A 328 2.62 -6.71 7.62
N LEU A 329 1.75 -5.80 8.06
CA LEU A 329 0.95 -5.98 9.26
C LEU A 329 -0.53 -6.08 8.89
N PRO A 330 -1.33 -6.91 9.59
CA PRO A 330 -2.76 -7.05 9.29
C PRO A 330 -3.52 -5.73 9.45
N LYS A 331 -3.03 -4.86 10.34
CA LYS A 331 -3.43 -3.47 10.47
C LYS A 331 -2.17 -2.59 10.47
N PRO A 332 -2.16 -1.45 9.76
CA PRO A 332 -1.04 -0.51 9.83
C PRO A 332 -0.77 -0.07 11.28
N ALA A 333 0.48 -0.19 11.72
CA ALA A 333 0.94 0.35 13.01
C ALA A 333 1.41 1.80 12.84
N ASP A 334 0.51 2.69 12.41
CA ASP A 334 0.82 4.06 12.00
C ASP A 334 0.17 5.13 12.89
N HIS A 335 -0.57 4.72 13.93
CA HIS A 335 -1.29 5.59 14.86
C HIS A 335 -2.21 6.62 14.16
N ALA A 336 -2.71 6.30 12.95
CA ALA A 336 -3.54 7.21 12.18
C ALA A 336 -4.76 7.70 12.97
N GLN A 337 -5.41 6.82 13.74
CA GLN A 337 -6.59 7.16 14.55
C GLN A 337 -6.31 8.30 15.54
N GLU A 338 -5.17 8.22 16.25
CA GLU A 338 -4.74 9.21 17.23
C GLU A 338 -4.41 10.52 16.52
N LEU A 339 -3.62 10.47 15.44
CA LEU A 339 -3.28 11.65 14.63
C LEU A 339 -4.52 12.34 14.06
N LEU A 340 -5.52 11.58 13.67
CA LEU A 340 -6.78 12.08 13.11
C LEU A 340 -7.65 12.80 14.14
N THR A 341 -7.39 12.67 15.45
CA THR A 341 -7.99 13.55 16.48
C THR A 341 -7.35 14.95 16.49
N VAL A 342 -6.10 15.01 16.06
CA VAL A 342 -5.25 16.20 16.06
C VAL A 342 -5.36 16.98 14.75
N PHE A 343 -5.59 16.27 13.64
CA PHE A 343 -5.63 16.81 12.29
C PHE A 343 -7.02 16.62 11.65
N PRO A 344 -8.04 17.38 12.08
CA PRO A 344 -9.41 17.24 11.55
C PRO A 344 -9.51 17.54 10.05
N GLY A 345 -8.56 18.32 9.51
CA GLY A 345 -8.46 18.60 8.07
C GLY A 345 -8.35 17.36 7.18
N LEU A 346 -7.95 16.20 7.73
CA LEU A 346 -7.87 14.94 6.98
C LEU A 346 -9.16 14.13 6.99
N LYS A 347 -10.21 14.55 7.72
CA LYS A 347 -11.53 13.90 7.80
C LYS A 347 -12.63 14.61 6.99
N GLY A 348 -12.26 15.54 6.11
CA GLY A 348 -13.21 16.37 5.39
C GLY A 348 -14.10 15.59 4.41
N PRO A 349 -15.02 16.28 3.70
CA PRO A 349 -16.04 15.65 2.89
C PRO A 349 -15.43 14.73 1.83
N GLY A 350 -16.07 13.57 1.65
CA GLY A 350 -15.72 12.56 0.65
C GLY A 350 -15.78 13.06 -0.79
N ARG A 351 -15.30 12.24 -1.72
CA ARG A 351 -15.14 12.62 -3.14
C ARG A 351 -16.48 12.92 -3.82
N GLU A 352 -17.52 12.15 -3.51
CA GLU A 352 -18.87 12.37 -4.05
C GLU A 352 -19.45 13.71 -3.56
N HIS A 353 -19.19 14.06 -2.30
CA HIS A 353 -19.63 15.33 -1.72
C HIS A 353 -18.86 16.52 -2.32
N ALA A 354 -17.56 16.37 -2.57
CA ALA A 354 -16.74 17.39 -3.23
C ALA A 354 -17.11 17.63 -4.71
N ALA A 355 -17.51 16.58 -5.45
CA ALA A 355 -18.01 16.70 -6.81
C ALA A 355 -19.36 17.43 -6.87
N SER A 356 -20.27 17.13 -5.93
CA SER A 356 -21.58 17.80 -5.85
C SER A 356 -21.50 19.28 -5.46
N ALA A 357 -20.49 19.68 -4.66
CA ALA A 357 -20.26 21.07 -4.29
C ALA A 357 -19.62 21.89 -5.42
N ALA A 358 -18.78 21.26 -6.26
CA ALA A 358 -18.21 21.90 -7.45
C ALA A 358 -19.26 22.20 -8.52
N ASP A 359 -20.29 21.34 -8.65
CA ASP A 359 -21.38 21.52 -9.61
C ASP A 359 -22.38 22.62 -9.18
N GLN A 360 -22.46 22.92 -7.88
CA GLN A 360 -23.31 23.99 -7.34
C GLN A 360 -22.64 25.37 -7.26
N GLY A 361 -21.31 25.43 -7.48
CA GLY A 361 -20.55 26.69 -7.53
C GLY A 361 -20.42 27.29 -8.93
N GLY A 362 -20.98 26.63 -9.95
CA GLY A 362 -20.97 27.07 -11.34
C GLY A 362 -22.31 27.61 -11.80
N GLN A 363 -22.70 28.80 -11.35
CA GLN A 363 -23.62 29.66 -12.09
C GLN A 363 -22.96 31.02 -12.32
N PRO A 364 -23.12 31.60 -13.53
CA PRO A 364 -22.28 32.67 -14.06
C PRO A 364 -22.27 33.97 -13.25
#